data_AF-A0A522E298-F1
#
_entry.id   AF-A0A522E298-F1
#
_cell.length_a   1.000
_cell.length_b   1.000
_cell.length_c   1.000
_cell.angle_alpha   90.00
_cell.angle_beta   90.00
_cell.angle_gamma   90.00
#
_symmetry.space_group_name_H-M   'P 1'
#
loop_
_entity.id
_entity.type
_entity.pdbx_description
1 polymer ?
#
loop_
_entity_poly.entity_id
_entity_poly.type
_entity_poly.pdbx_seq_one_letter_code
_entity_poly.pdbx_strand_id
1 'polypeptide(L)'
;MQPVSSYQIFPLGDSAITLDLGNVINEAVNRKVTALFHHLQKKPFDGMIEAIPAYSSLSIYFDVISLKKKVKEKTVYEWLKQELEKILN
;
A
#
# COMPACT_ATOMS: atom_id res chain seq x y z
N MET A 1 21.62 17.44 -3.92
CA MET A 1 20.25 17.38 -4.49
C MET A 1 19.50 16.31 -3.72
N GLN A 2 18.43 16.68 -3.00
CA GLN A 2 17.73 15.76 -2.09
C GLN A 2 16.99 14.65 -2.89
N PRO A 3 17.05 13.37 -2.50
CA PRO A 3 16.24 12.34 -3.14
C PRO A 3 14.92 12.25 -2.36
N VAL A 4 13.81 12.70 -2.94
CA VAL A 4 12.51 12.48 -2.29
C VAL A 4 11.56 11.91 -3.34
N SER A 5 11.50 10.57 -3.37
CA SER A 5 10.33 9.87 -3.91
C SER A 5 9.17 10.20 -2.97
N SER A 6 8.49 11.32 -3.17
CA SER A 6 7.35 11.70 -2.34
C SER A 6 6.19 10.77 -2.66
N TYR A 7 5.98 9.76 -1.81
CA TYR A 7 4.80 8.92 -1.87
C TYR A 7 3.75 9.38 -0.86
N GLN A 8 2.48 9.14 -1.17
CA GLN A 8 1.37 9.36 -0.27
C GLN A 8 0.69 8.02 0.03
N ILE A 9 0.38 7.80 1.30
CA ILE A 9 -0.45 6.67 1.72
C ILE A 9 -1.68 7.26 2.37
N PHE A 10 -2.85 6.85 1.89
CA PHE A 10 -4.13 7.34 2.40
C PHE A 10 -5.19 6.24 2.32
N PRO A 11 -6.19 6.25 3.20
CA PRO A 11 -7.28 5.30 3.14
C PRO A 11 -8.19 5.61 1.96
N LEU A 12 -8.75 4.56 1.35
CA LEU A 12 -9.76 4.65 0.31
C LEU A 12 -11.04 3.98 0.84
N GLY A 13 -11.90 4.80 1.45
CA GLY A 13 -13.06 4.30 2.21
C GLY A 13 -12.63 3.52 3.46
N ASP A 14 -13.46 2.57 3.88
CA ASP A 14 -13.21 1.80 5.12
C ASP A 14 -12.33 0.58 4.90
N SER A 15 -12.35 -0.03 3.72
CA SER A 15 -11.74 -1.34 3.45
C SER A 15 -10.64 -1.33 2.38
N ALA A 16 -10.09 -0.15 2.06
CA ALA A 16 -8.95 -0.07 1.17
C ALA A 16 -7.95 1.02 1.59
N ILE A 17 -6.70 0.85 1.17
CA ILE A 17 -5.59 1.79 1.36
C ILE A 17 -4.88 1.97 0.03
N THR A 18 -4.58 3.20 -0.33
CA THR A 18 -3.88 3.53 -1.57
C THR A 18 -2.50 4.06 -1.24
N LEU A 19 -1.50 3.48 -1.91
CA LEU A 19 -0.14 3.99 -1.99
C LEU A 19 0.01 4.70 -3.34
N ASP A 20 0.14 6.01 -3.34
CA ASP A 20 0.45 6.82 -4.51
C ASP A 20 1.95 7.15 -4.52
N LEU A 21 2.67 6.69 -5.53
CA LEU A 21 4.11 6.91 -5.69
C LEU A 21 4.43 8.14 -6.55
N GLY A 22 3.43 8.91 -6.98
CA GLY A 22 3.62 10.31 -7.34
C GLY A 22 3.28 10.72 -8.77
N ASN A 23 3.30 12.05 -8.89
CA ASN A 23 2.51 12.92 -9.77
C ASN A 23 3.18 13.23 -11.13
N VAL A 24 4.12 12.39 -11.58
CA VAL A 24 4.87 12.60 -12.84
C VAL A 24 4.89 11.29 -13.60
N ILE A 25 4.55 11.33 -14.90
CA ILE A 25 4.61 10.17 -15.78
C ILE A 25 6.07 9.70 -15.88
N ASN A 26 6.42 8.70 -15.08
CA ASN A 26 7.78 8.17 -14.98
C ASN A 26 7.71 6.64 -14.94
N GLU A 27 8.37 5.99 -15.91
CA GLU A 27 8.40 4.53 -15.98
C GLU A 27 9.00 3.87 -14.73
N ALA A 28 9.91 4.56 -14.04
CA ALA A 28 10.46 4.05 -12.78
C ALA A 28 9.39 3.90 -11.71
N VAL A 29 8.37 4.78 -11.70
CA VAL A 29 7.23 4.70 -10.79
C VAL A 29 6.36 3.50 -11.17
N ASN A 30 6.02 3.35 -12.45
CA ASN A 30 5.23 2.20 -12.92
C ASN A 30 5.92 0.86 -12.62
N ARG A 31 7.25 0.77 -12.83
CA ARG A 31 8.04 -0.42 -12.45
C ARG A 31 7.98 -0.69 -10.96
N LYS A 32 8.05 0.33 -10.10
CA LYS A 32 7.89 0.17 -8.64
C LYS A 32 6.50 -0.32 -8.25
N VAL A 33 5.42 0.28 -8.80
CA VAL A 33 4.04 -0.16 -8.58
C VAL A 33 3.88 -1.64 -8.97
N THR A 34 4.36 -2.01 -10.14
CA THR A 34 4.28 -3.37 -10.67
C THR A 34 5.07 -4.35 -9.80
N ALA A 35 6.27 -3.97 -9.34
CA ALA A 35 7.08 -4.79 -8.44
C ALA A 35 6.39 -4.99 -7.08
N LEU A 36 5.81 -3.93 -6.50
CA LEU A 36 5.05 -4.00 -5.25
C LEU A 36 3.81 -4.88 -5.38
N PHE A 37 3.07 -4.74 -6.49
CA PHE A 37 1.93 -5.59 -6.80
C PHE A 37 2.34 -7.07 -6.85
N HIS A 38 3.41 -7.41 -7.58
CA HIS A 38 3.89 -8.80 -7.63
C HIS A 38 4.41 -9.31 -6.28
N HIS A 39 5.02 -8.44 -5.47
CA HIS A 39 5.46 -8.80 -4.12
C HIS A 39 4.25 -9.18 -3.24
N LEU A 40 3.22 -8.33 -3.22
CA LEU A 40 2.01 -8.55 -2.44
C LEU A 40 1.20 -9.75 -2.94
N GLN A 41 1.18 -10.02 -4.25
CA GLN A 41 0.55 -11.22 -4.80
C GLN A 41 1.27 -12.51 -4.36
N LYS A 42 2.61 -12.48 -4.25
CA LYS A 42 3.39 -13.64 -3.80
C LYS A 42 3.38 -13.83 -2.28
N LYS A 43 3.30 -12.72 -1.55
CA LYS A 43 3.32 -12.69 -0.09
C LYS A 43 2.26 -11.69 0.40
N PRO A 44 0.98 -12.07 0.34
CA PRO A 44 -0.08 -11.23 0.89
C PRO A 44 0.10 -11.11 2.40
N PHE A 45 -0.19 -9.93 2.94
CA PHE A 45 -0.28 -9.77 4.38
C PHE A 45 -1.63 -10.28 4.89
N ASP A 46 -1.70 -10.58 6.18
CA ASP A 46 -2.92 -11.08 6.81
C ASP A 46 -4.08 -10.10 6.64
N GLY A 47 -5.21 -10.60 6.13
CA GLY A 47 -6.40 -9.78 5.90
C GLY A 47 -6.38 -8.97 4.61
N MET A 48 -5.33 -9.05 3.79
CA MET A 48 -5.35 -8.58 2.40
C MET A 48 -6.35 -9.41 1.59
N ILE A 49 -7.23 -8.73 0.85
CA ILE A 49 -8.19 -9.35 -0.07
C ILE A 49 -7.60 -9.33 -1.48
N GLU A 50 -7.24 -8.14 -1.97
CA GLU A 50 -6.70 -7.95 -3.32
C GLU A 50 -5.86 -6.68 -3.41
N ALA A 51 -4.97 -6.63 -4.39
CA ALA A 51 -4.24 -5.42 -4.77
C ALA A 51 -4.58 -5.07 -6.22
N ILE A 52 -4.86 -3.80 -6.47
CA ILE A 52 -5.19 -3.25 -7.78
C ILE A 52 -4.13 -2.21 -8.14
N PRO A 53 -3.19 -2.52 -9.06
CA PRO A 53 -2.22 -1.55 -9.53
C PRO A 53 -2.87 -0.54 -10.48
N ALA A 54 -2.50 0.72 -10.34
CA ALA A 54 -2.72 1.78 -11.32
C ALA A 54 -1.39 2.18 -11.95
N TYR A 55 -1.36 3.28 -12.72
CA TYR A 55 -0.13 3.72 -13.37
C TYR A 55 0.97 4.09 -12.36
N SER A 56 0.63 4.97 -11.41
CA SER A 56 1.55 5.50 -10.39
C SER A 56 1.15 5.15 -8.95
N SER A 57 0.05 4.43 -8.76
CA SER A 57 -0.46 4.08 -7.43
C SER A 57 -0.84 2.60 -7.34
N LEU A 58 -0.97 2.11 -6.12
CA LEU A 58 -1.39 0.75 -5.80
C LEU A 58 -2.47 0.82 -4.72
N SER A 59 -3.68 0.39 -5.05
CA SER A 59 -4.78 0.27 -4.09
C SER A 59 -4.83 -1.15 -3.55
N ILE A 60 -4.99 -1.29 -2.25
CA ILE A 60 -5.02 -2.59 -1.58
C ILE A 60 -6.30 -2.67 -0.76
N TYR A 61 -7.12 -3.67 -1.07
CA TYR A 61 -8.36 -3.98 -0.37
C TYR A 61 -8.09 -4.99 0.74
N PHE A 62 -8.74 -4.80 1.87
CA PHE A 62 -8.53 -5.64 3.06
C PHE A 62 -9.81 -5.79 3.90
N ASP A 63 -9.85 -6.86 4.67
CA ASP A 63 -10.91 -7.09 5.66
C ASP A 63 -10.56 -6.40 6.99
N VAL A 64 -11.18 -5.25 7.21
CA VAL A 64 -11.06 -4.45 8.45
C VAL A 64 -11.46 -5.24 9.68
N ILE A 65 -12.49 -6.07 9.61
CA ILE A 65 -13.03 -6.81 10.75
C ILE A 65 -12.01 -7.87 11.19
N SER A 66 -11.44 -8.59 10.22
CA SER A 66 -10.37 -9.55 10.46
C SER A 66 -9.10 -8.88 11.00
N LEU A 67 -8.72 -7.72 10.46
CA LEU A 67 -7.56 -6.95 10.94
C LEU A 67 -7.75 -6.35 12.33
N LYS A 68 -8.93 -5.82 12.66
CA LYS A 68 -9.26 -5.27 13.99
C LYS A 68 -9.12 -6.29 15.12
N LYS A 69 -9.31 -7.58 14.82
CA LYS A 69 -9.11 -8.66 15.83
C LYS A 69 -7.62 -8.86 16.16
N LYS A 70 -6.72 -8.54 15.22
CA LYS A 70 -5.27 -8.69 15.36
C LYS A 70 -4.60 -7.40 15.86
N VAL A 71 -5.02 -6.26 15.33
CA VAL A 71 -4.47 -4.95 15.67
C VAL A 71 -5.22 -4.39 16.89
N LYS A 72 -4.57 -4.43 18.07
CA LYS A 72 -5.18 -3.97 19.34
C LYS A 72 -4.80 -2.55 19.74
N GLU A 73 -3.57 -2.13 19.44
CA GLU A 73 -2.99 -0.88 19.97
C GLU A 73 -3.08 0.30 19.00
N LYS A 74 -3.37 0.05 17.72
CA LYS A 74 -3.40 1.04 16.64
C LYS A 74 -4.64 0.89 15.79
N THR A 75 -4.95 1.90 14.99
CA THR A 75 -5.94 1.74 13.93
C THR A 75 -5.41 0.77 12.86
N VAL A 76 -6.32 0.05 12.19
CA VAL A 76 -5.96 -0.82 11.06
C VAL A 76 -5.20 -0.04 9.99
N TYR A 77 -5.62 1.20 9.74
CA TYR A 77 -4.95 2.10 8.82
C TYR A 77 -3.49 2.38 9.20
N GLU A 78 -3.22 2.74 10.46
CA GLU A 78 -1.84 3.00 10.92
C GLU A 78 -0.97 1.75 10.82
N TRP A 79 -1.53 0.58 11.16
CA TRP A 79 -0.82 -0.68 11.03
C TRP A 79 -0.47 -0.97 9.56
N LEU A 80 -1.44 -0.86 8.66
CA LEU A 80 -1.23 -1.06 7.21
C LEU A 80 -0.22 -0.07 6.64
N LYS A 81 -0.33 1.20 7.01
CA LYS A 81 0.63 2.22 6.59
C LYS A 81 2.06 1.83 6.99
N GLN A 82 2.26 1.35 8.21
CA GLN A 82 3.57 0.88 8.66
C GLN A 82 4.06 -0.35 7.90
N GLU A 83 3.19 -1.31 7.60
CA GLU A 83 3.56 -2.47 6.78
C GLU A 83 3.95 -2.06 5.36
N LEU A 84 3.25 -1.11 4.74
CA LEU A 84 3.60 -0.60 3.42
C LEU A 84 4.92 0.17 3.43
N GLU A 85 5.17 1.00 4.45
CA GLU A 85 6.44 1.71 4.62
C GLU A 85 7.63 0.75 4.77
N LYS A 86 7.46 -0.41 5.42
CA LYS A 86 8.50 -1.45 5.52
C LYS A 86 8.85 -2.10 4.18
N ILE A 87 7.88 -2.19 3.26
CA ILE A 87 8.11 -2.79 1.92
C ILE A 87 8.79 -1.77 0.99
N LEU A 88 8.63 -0.48 1.28
CA LEU A 88 9.22 0.62 0.50
C LEU A 88 10.69 0.90 0.85
N ASN A 89 11.15 0.51 2.03
CA ASN A 89 12.53 0.63 2.51
C ASN A 89 13.36 -0.63 2.24
#